data_AF-A0A0Q8UP54-F1
#
_entry.id   AF-A0A0Q8UP54-F1
#
_cell.length_a   1.000
_cell.length_b   1.000
_cell.length_c   1.000
_cell.angle_alpha   90.00
_cell.angle_beta   90.00
_cell.angle_gamma   90.00
#
_symmetry.space_group_name_H-M   'P 1'
#
loop_
_entity.id
_entity.type
_entity.pdbx_description
1 polymer ?
#
loop_
_entity_poly.entity_id
_entity_poly.type
_entity_poly.pdbx_seq_one_letter_code
_entity_poly.pdbx_strand_id
1 'polypeptide(L)'
;MKTARLVRPAIAIAAAVVLAALSGCSSSASSFTGSWGEDTAGQPSLTIESDGTFHGNDGCNDMSGKGTVSGDTFTFGPFASTLKACEGVTPWLNLAHTAKVDGDTLTVYKNGGDKLGTLAKR
;
A
#
# COMPACT_ATOMS: atom_id res chain seq x y z
N MET A 1 80.04 -6.00 23.31
CA MET A 1 79.58 -6.13 21.91
C MET A 1 78.10 -5.74 21.85
N LYS A 2 77.75 -4.83 20.91
CA LYS A 2 76.41 -4.41 20.40
C LYS A 2 75.41 -3.78 21.40
N THR A 3 75.40 -2.46 21.57
CA THR A 3 74.68 -1.38 20.82
C THR A 3 73.16 -1.37 20.97
N ALA A 4 72.66 -0.33 21.64
CA ALA A 4 71.25 0.11 21.69
C ALA A 4 70.76 0.74 20.37
N ARG A 5 69.44 0.79 20.15
CA ARG A 5 68.71 1.89 19.48
C ARG A 5 67.18 1.75 19.60
N LEU A 6 66.52 2.87 19.35
CA LEU A 6 65.25 3.39 19.84
C LEU A 6 64.10 3.32 18.77
N VAL A 7 62.87 3.08 19.23
CA VAL A 7 61.50 3.60 18.86
C VAL A 7 60.94 3.64 17.41
N ARG A 8 59.64 3.28 17.30
CA ARG A 8 58.44 3.95 16.68
C ARG A 8 57.68 3.08 15.65
N PRO A 9 56.36 3.26 15.39
CA PRO A 9 55.34 4.11 16.04
C PRO A 9 54.03 3.36 16.42
N ALA A 10 53.16 4.05 17.16
CA ALA A 10 51.74 3.74 17.30
C ALA A 10 50.99 3.90 15.96
N ILE A 11 50.06 2.99 15.64
CA ILE A 11 48.99 3.27 14.67
C ILE A 11 47.68 3.26 15.42
N ALA A 12 46.94 4.34 15.19
CA ALA A 12 45.78 4.79 15.89
C ALA A 12 44.49 4.45 15.12
N ILE A 13 43.40 4.35 15.86
CA ILE A 13 42.05 4.87 15.55
C ILE A 13 41.24 4.23 14.40
N ALA A 14 40.19 3.54 14.85
CA ALA A 14 38.77 3.63 14.47
C ALA A 14 38.31 3.43 13.02
N ALA A 15 37.32 2.53 12.87
CA ALA A 15 36.00 2.88 12.37
C ALA A 15 35.05 1.69 12.65
N ALA A 16 34.34 1.71 13.78
CA ALA A 16 33.14 0.90 13.92
C ALA A 16 32.10 1.51 12.99
N VAL A 17 31.85 0.83 11.87
CA VAL A 17 30.82 1.20 10.89
C VAL A 17 29.48 1.09 11.59
N VAL A 18 28.94 2.23 12.04
CA VAL A 18 27.56 2.33 12.50
C VAL A 18 26.70 2.16 11.24
N LEU A 19 26.16 0.96 11.04
CA LEU A 19 25.10 0.74 10.05
C LEU A 19 23.90 1.59 10.49
N ALA A 20 23.75 2.76 9.88
CA ALA A 20 22.52 3.52 9.92
C ALA A 20 21.44 2.69 9.22
N ALA A 21 20.63 1.98 10.00
CA ALA A 21 19.38 1.43 9.52
C ALA A 21 18.48 2.63 9.16
N LEU A 22 18.40 2.97 7.87
CA LEU A 22 17.40 3.91 7.39
C LEU A 22 16.03 3.26 7.54
N SER A 23 15.38 3.54 8.67
CA SER A 23 13.95 3.28 8.84
C SER A 23 13.18 4.15 7.84
N GLY A 24 12.96 3.60 6.65
CA GLY A 24 12.09 4.17 5.64
C GLY A 24 10.66 4.14 6.13
N CYS A 25 10.24 5.20 6.83
CA CYS A 25 8.82 5.51 6.99
C CYS A 25 8.27 5.95 5.63
N SER A 26 7.97 5.01 4.75
CA SER A 26 6.95 5.24 3.73
C SER A 26 5.65 5.42 4.51
N SER A 27 5.13 6.65 4.54
CA SER A 27 3.86 6.93 5.21
C SER A 27 2.81 6.00 4.61
N SER A 28 2.16 5.15 5.41
CA SER A 28 1.26 4.13 4.86
C SER A 28 0.14 4.72 4.00
N ALA A 29 -0.23 5.98 4.21
CA ALA A 29 -1.17 6.70 3.35
C ALA A 29 -0.68 6.77 1.89
N SER A 30 0.62 6.97 1.66
CA SER A 30 1.18 7.01 0.30
C SER A 30 1.19 5.64 -0.39
N SER A 31 1.08 4.54 0.36
CA SER A 31 1.04 3.20 -0.25
C SER A 31 -0.28 2.91 -0.95
N PHE A 32 -1.39 3.50 -0.46
CA PHE A 32 -2.72 3.32 -1.03
C PHE A 32 -3.03 4.30 -2.16
N THR A 33 -2.44 5.51 -2.13
CA THR A 33 -2.69 6.53 -3.15
C THR A 33 -2.29 6.03 -4.53
N GLY A 34 -3.21 6.16 -5.48
CA GLY A 34 -3.01 5.75 -6.87
C GLY A 34 -4.19 4.99 -7.44
N SER A 35 -3.96 4.39 -8.60
CA SER A 35 -4.96 3.65 -9.36
C SER A 35 -4.70 2.15 -9.27
N TRP A 36 -5.79 1.41 -9.13
CA TRP A 36 -5.83 -0.03 -8.90
C TRP A 36 -6.87 -0.68 -9.83
N GLY A 37 -6.66 -1.93 -10.18
CA GLY A 37 -7.59 -2.74 -10.98
C GLY A 37 -7.46 -2.49 -12.47
N GLU A 38 -8.52 -2.71 -13.24
CA GLU A 38 -8.53 -2.48 -14.69
C GLU A 38 -9.68 -1.54 -15.06
N ASP A 39 -9.38 -0.49 -15.83
CA ASP A 39 -10.38 0.47 -16.28
C ASP A 39 -11.04 0.00 -17.59
N THR A 40 -11.60 -1.20 -17.56
CA THR A 40 -12.25 -1.85 -18.70
C THR A 40 -13.61 -2.41 -18.26
N ALA A 41 -14.55 -2.54 -19.20
CA ALA A 41 -15.91 -2.98 -18.89
C ALA A 41 -15.92 -4.39 -18.27
N GLY A 42 -16.68 -4.56 -17.18
CA GLY A 42 -16.77 -5.83 -16.44
C GLY A 42 -15.66 -6.02 -15.39
N GLN A 43 -14.65 -5.15 -15.38
CA GLN A 43 -13.52 -5.27 -14.47
C GLN A 43 -13.56 -4.19 -13.38
N PRO A 44 -13.22 -4.54 -12.12
CA PRO A 44 -13.20 -3.57 -11.04
C PRO A 44 -11.98 -2.66 -11.15
N SER A 45 -12.18 -1.38 -10.86
CA SER A 45 -11.12 -0.37 -10.74
C SER A 45 -11.36 0.54 -9.54
N LEU A 46 -10.27 1.04 -8.96
CA LEU A 46 -10.33 1.97 -7.84
C LEU A 46 -9.20 2.98 -7.94
N THR A 47 -9.50 4.25 -7.77
CA THR A 47 -8.51 5.30 -7.52
C THR A 47 -8.69 5.78 -6.10
N ILE A 48 -7.60 5.80 -5.33
CA ILE A 48 -7.56 6.34 -3.96
C ILE A 48 -6.69 7.59 -4.00
N GLU A 49 -7.27 8.70 -3.57
CA GLU A 49 -6.61 10.01 -3.49
C GLU A 49 -5.80 10.14 -2.20
N SER A 50 -4.89 11.11 -2.18
CA SER A 50 -4.02 11.38 -1.02
C SER A 50 -4.79 11.80 0.24
N ASP A 51 -6.01 12.29 0.11
CA ASP A 51 -6.89 12.68 1.21
C ASP A 51 -7.82 11.56 1.70
N GLY A 52 -7.70 10.35 1.12
CA GLY A 52 -8.53 9.19 1.38
C GLY A 52 -9.85 9.16 0.62
N THR A 53 -10.16 10.15 -0.22
CA THR A 53 -11.26 10.05 -1.18
C THR A 53 -10.98 8.90 -2.15
N PHE A 54 -12.00 8.15 -2.53
CA PHE A 54 -11.87 7.15 -3.57
C PHE A 54 -13.03 7.20 -4.56
N HIS A 55 -12.76 6.76 -5.78
CA HIS A 55 -13.74 6.59 -6.84
C HIS A 55 -13.33 5.41 -7.72
N GLY A 56 -14.30 4.78 -8.39
CA GLY A 56 -14.02 3.61 -9.23
C GLY A 56 -15.29 2.91 -9.66
N ASN A 57 -15.14 1.64 -10.03
CA ASN A 57 -16.24 0.78 -10.43
C ASN A 57 -16.02 -0.66 -9.94
N ASP A 58 -17.10 -1.40 -9.66
CA ASP A 58 -17.02 -2.82 -9.21
C ASP A 58 -17.13 -3.85 -10.35
N GLY A 59 -16.97 -3.41 -11.59
CA GLY A 59 -17.21 -4.13 -12.84
C GLY A 59 -18.56 -3.79 -13.48
N CYS A 60 -19.53 -3.28 -12.71
CA CYS A 60 -20.87 -2.93 -13.21
C CYS A 60 -21.33 -1.54 -12.77
N ASN A 61 -21.12 -1.23 -11.49
CA ASN A 61 -21.58 -0.04 -10.82
C ASN A 61 -20.42 0.88 -10.50
N ASP A 62 -20.62 2.16 -10.81
CA ASP A 62 -19.73 3.22 -10.35
C ASP A 62 -19.88 3.38 -8.83
N MET A 63 -18.78 3.69 -8.15
CA MET A 63 -18.71 3.86 -6.71
C MET A 63 -17.79 5.00 -6.31
N SER A 64 -18.13 5.67 -5.20
CA SER A 64 -17.29 6.74 -4.65
C SER A 64 -17.56 6.95 -3.16
N GLY A 65 -16.52 7.35 -2.43
CA GLY A 65 -16.62 7.57 -1.00
C GLY A 65 -15.33 8.13 -0.41
N LYS A 66 -15.24 8.04 0.92
CA LYS A 66 -14.05 8.43 1.68
C LYS A 66 -13.65 7.28 2.59
N GLY A 67 -12.36 7.02 2.68
CA GLY A 67 -11.77 6.11 3.63
C GLY A 67 -10.79 6.80 4.55
N THR A 68 -10.20 6.00 5.44
CA THR A 68 -9.17 6.44 6.38
C THR A 68 -8.03 5.44 6.36
N VAL A 69 -6.80 5.92 6.58
CA VAL A 69 -5.62 5.07 6.70
C VAL A 69 -5.18 5.02 8.15
N SER A 70 -4.99 3.81 8.68
CA SER A 70 -4.41 3.57 10.00
C SER A 70 -3.40 2.44 9.89
N GLY A 71 -2.11 2.77 10.08
CA GLY A 71 -1.03 1.82 9.84
C GLY A 71 -1.10 1.26 8.41
N ASP A 72 -0.99 -0.05 8.25
CA ASP A 72 -0.99 -0.76 6.97
C ASP A 72 -2.40 -1.01 6.37
N THR A 73 -3.43 -0.35 6.91
CA THR A 73 -4.82 -0.65 6.58
C THR A 73 -5.55 0.60 6.11
N PHE A 74 -6.19 0.49 4.94
CA PHE A 74 -7.19 1.45 4.47
C PHE A 74 -8.57 0.93 4.85
N THR A 75 -9.36 1.73 5.57
CA THR A 75 -10.74 1.41 5.95
C THR A 75 -11.69 2.23 5.11
N PHE A 76 -12.56 1.55 4.36
CA PHE A 76 -13.62 2.18 3.58
C PHE A 76 -14.69 2.72 4.54
N GLY A 77 -15.03 4.00 4.42
CA GLY A 77 -16.20 4.58 5.08
C GLY A 77 -17.49 4.27 4.31
N PRO A 78 -18.62 4.87 4.68
CA PRO A 78 -19.82 4.82 3.85
C PRO A 78 -19.53 5.36 2.44
N PHE A 79 -20.05 4.68 1.42
CA PHE A 79 -19.84 5.07 0.02
C PHE A 79 -21.11 4.90 -0.80
N ALA A 80 -21.19 5.68 -1.87
CA ALA A 80 -22.27 5.59 -2.84
C ALA A 80 -21.92 4.54 -3.90
N SER A 81 -22.95 3.90 -4.44
CA SER A 81 -22.83 3.05 -5.62
C SER A 81 -24.09 3.18 -6.48
N THR A 82 -23.91 3.06 -7.79
CA THR A 82 -25.05 2.96 -8.72
C THR A 82 -25.73 1.59 -8.59
N LEU A 83 -26.94 1.44 -9.17
CA LEU A 83 -27.75 0.21 -9.11
C LEU A 83 -28.03 -0.36 -10.50
N LYS A 84 -27.03 -0.29 -11.39
CA LYS A 84 -27.05 -0.96 -12.70
C LYS A 84 -27.04 -2.48 -12.50
N ALA A 85 -27.76 -3.16 -13.38
CA ALA A 85 -27.65 -4.60 -13.56
C ALA A 85 -26.84 -4.86 -14.84
N CYS A 86 -25.77 -5.64 -14.73
CA CYS A 86 -24.91 -5.99 -15.86
C CYS A 86 -24.87 -7.51 -16.02
N GLU A 87 -25.18 -7.99 -17.21
CA GLU A 87 -25.14 -9.42 -17.52
C GLU A 87 -23.69 -9.93 -17.45
N GLY A 88 -23.49 -11.09 -16.84
CA GLY A 88 -22.18 -11.74 -16.74
C GLY A 88 -21.21 -11.13 -15.71
N VAL A 89 -21.60 -10.07 -15.00
CA VAL A 89 -20.76 -9.45 -13.95
C VAL A 89 -21.30 -9.81 -12.58
N THR A 90 -20.45 -10.40 -11.73
CA THR A 90 -20.73 -10.57 -10.30
C THR A 90 -19.89 -9.57 -9.53
N PRO A 91 -20.43 -8.38 -9.19
CA PRO A 91 -19.66 -7.38 -8.47
C PRO A 91 -19.32 -7.89 -7.07
N TRP A 92 -18.06 -7.67 -6.68
CA TRP A 92 -17.57 -8.03 -5.35
C TRP A 92 -17.02 -6.82 -4.60
N LEU A 93 -16.56 -5.78 -5.31
CA LEU A 93 -15.92 -4.62 -4.69
C LEU A 93 -16.93 -3.76 -3.91
N ASN A 94 -18.22 -3.87 -4.22
CA ASN A 94 -19.30 -3.25 -3.45
C ASN A 94 -19.43 -3.76 -2.00
N LEU A 95 -18.73 -4.84 -1.64
CA LEU A 95 -18.68 -5.38 -0.28
C LEU A 95 -17.42 -4.94 0.49
N ALA A 96 -16.59 -4.06 -0.09
CA ALA A 96 -15.34 -3.62 0.50
C ALA A 96 -15.52 -2.99 1.89
N HIS A 97 -14.66 -3.39 2.82
CA HIS A 97 -14.60 -2.84 4.17
C HIS A 97 -13.20 -2.36 4.53
N THR A 98 -12.18 -3.16 4.24
CA THR A 98 -10.77 -2.77 4.40
C THR A 98 -9.93 -3.19 3.20
N ALA A 99 -8.77 -2.57 3.05
CA ALA A 99 -7.75 -3.01 2.10
C ALA A 99 -6.34 -2.90 2.68
N LYS A 100 -5.44 -3.71 2.14
CA LYS A 100 -4.01 -3.72 2.43
C LYS A 100 -3.20 -3.73 1.15
N VAL A 101 -2.06 -3.06 1.15
CA VAL A 101 -1.12 -3.02 0.02
C VAL A 101 0.07 -3.92 0.30
N ASP A 102 0.39 -4.78 -0.66
CA ASP A 102 1.64 -5.53 -0.72
C ASP A 102 2.27 -5.32 -2.11
N GLY A 103 3.31 -4.49 -2.16
CA GLY A 103 3.92 -4.02 -3.40
C GLY A 103 2.89 -3.36 -4.33
N ASP A 104 2.67 -3.99 -5.48
CA ASP A 104 1.72 -3.54 -6.50
C ASP A 104 0.36 -4.24 -6.42
N THR A 105 0.03 -4.85 -5.27
CA THR A 105 -1.25 -5.54 -5.05
C THR A 105 -2.04 -4.91 -3.92
N LEU A 106 -3.24 -4.41 -4.23
CA LEU A 106 -4.24 -4.02 -3.24
C LEU A 106 -5.16 -5.20 -2.97
N THR A 107 -5.07 -5.79 -1.78
CA THR A 107 -5.99 -6.85 -1.33
C THR A 107 -7.16 -6.23 -0.59
N VAL A 108 -8.39 -6.56 -1.00
CA VAL A 108 -9.63 -6.01 -0.42
C VAL A 108 -10.35 -7.09 0.37
N TYR A 109 -10.89 -6.70 1.52
CA TYR A 109 -11.56 -7.58 2.47
C TYR A 109 -12.98 -7.07 2.76
N LYS A 110 -13.89 -8.00 3.00
CA LYS A 110 -15.25 -7.69 3.47
C LYS A 110 -15.26 -7.46 4.99
N ASN A 111 -16.39 -6.99 5.50
CA ASN A 111 -16.60 -6.92 6.95
C ASN A 111 -16.40 -8.31 7.60
N GLY A 112 -15.61 -8.37 8.67
CA GLY A 112 -15.20 -9.65 9.31
C GLY A 112 -13.88 -10.23 8.79
N GLY A 113 -13.26 -9.63 7.77
CA GLY A 113 -11.88 -9.93 7.37
C GLY A 113 -11.71 -11.00 6.29
N ASP A 114 -12.79 -11.56 5.73
CA ASP A 114 -12.65 -12.48 4.59
C ASP A 114 -12.18 -11.72 3.35
N LYS A 115 -11.21 -12.30 2.63
CA LYS A 115 -10.70 -11.73 1.38
C LYS A 115 -11.77 -11.77 0.29
N LEU A 116 -12.01 -10.63 -0.35
CA LEU A 116 -12.89 -10.52 -1.52
C LEU A 116 -12.11 -10.72 -2.83
N GLY A 117 -10.99 -10.01 -2.97
CA GLY A 117 -10.25 -9.98 -4.23
C GLY A 117 -9.00 -9.12 -4.13
N THR A 118 -8.32 -8.99 -5.26
CA THR A 118 -7.10 -8.19 -5.41
C THR A 118 -7.21 -7.29 -6.62
N LEU A 119 -6.69 -6.07 -6.51
CA LEU A 119 -6.55 -5.12 -7.61
C LEU A 119 -5.06 -4.84 -7.80
N ALA A 120 -4.55 -5.05 -9.02
CA ALA A 120 -3.18 -4.71 -9.36
C ALA A 120 -3.02 -3.19 -9.48
N LYS A 121 -1.86 -2.67 -9.11
CA LYS A 121 -1.51 -1.27 -9.34
C LYS A 121 -1.42 -1.00 -10.84
N ARG A 122 -1.93 0.16 -11.25
CA ARG A 122 -1.84 0.66 -12.62
C ARG A 122 -0.86 1.81 -12.73
#